data_AF-A0A2E4KZV7-F1
#
_entry.id   AF-A0A2E4KZV7-F1
#
_cell.length_a   1.000
_cell.length_b   1.000
_cell.length_c   1.000
_cell.angle_alpha   90.00
_cell.angle_beta   90.00
_cell.angle_gamma   90.00
#
_symmetry.space_group_name_H-M   'P 1'
#
loop_
_entity.id
_entity.type
_entity.pdbx_description
1 polymer ?
#
loop_
_entity_poly.entity_id
_entity_poly.type
_entity_poly.pdbx_seq_one_letter_code
_entity_poly.pdbx_strand_id
1 'polypeptide(L)'
;VFILGSAVIGLAGAMLTTLDGQFTPVGYNPLRFTFLIWVMVIIGGSGNNWGAIIGGFFIWFFWIEAEPIGLWLIETLTSRMAQESAVRAHLLEGAAHMRLMTVGIILLVTLRYAPEGLIPEKKRQ
;
A
#
# COMPACT_ATOMS: atom_id res chain seq x y z
N VAL A 1 -5.08 9.69 -24.81
CA VAL A 1 -5.07 9.26 -23.38
C VAL A 1 -3.91 8.31 -23.10
N PHE A 2 -3.77 7.20 -23.82
CA PHE A 2 -2.65 6.26 -23.64
C PHE A 2 -1.26 6.92 -23.73
N ILE A 3 -1.00 7.71 -24.77
CA ILE A 3 0.30 8.40 -24.95
C ILE A 3 0.64 9.33 -23.77
N LEU A 4 -0.34 10.11 -23.29
CA LEU A 4 -0.15 11.01 -22.15
C LEU A 4 0.11 10.22 -20.86
N GLY A 5 -0.63 9.14 -20.62
CA GLY A 5 -0.39 8.27 -19.46
C GLY A 5 1.00 7.63 -19.49
N SER A 6 1.41 7.08 -20.63
CA SER A 6 2.73 6.47 -20.80
C SER A 6 3.86 7.50 -20.65
N ALA A 7 3.68 8.74 -21.12
CA ALA A 7 4.64 9.82 -20.93
C ALA A 7 4.81 10.18 -19.45
N VAL A 8 3.71 10.28 -18.69
CA VAL A 8 3.75 10.59 -17.25
C VAL A 8 4.39 9.46 -16.45
N ILE A 9 4.04 8.20 -16.72
CA ILE A 9 4.63 7.03 -16.04
C ILE A 9 6.13 6.92 -16.37
N GLY A 10 6.52 7.15 -17.62
CA GLY A 10 7.93 7.15 -18.04
C GLY A 10 8.74 8.25 -17.34
N LEU A 11 8.20 9.46 -17.24
CA LEU A 11 8.83 10.57 -16.53
C LEU A 11 8.96 10.28 -15.03
N ALA A 12 7.91 9.74 -14.40
CA ALA A 12 7.95 9.35 -13.00
C ALA A 12 9.04 8.30 -12.70
N GLY A 13 9.21 7.31 -13.58
CA GLY A 13 10.28 6.30 -13.46
C GLY A 13 11.69 6.89 -13.60
N ALA A 14 11.86 7.84 -14.52
CA ALA A 14 13.12 8.56 -14.67
C ALA A 14 13.46 9.40 -13.42
N MET A 15 12.46 10.08 -12.84
CA MET A 15 12.62 10.82 -11.59
C MET A 15 12.98 9.91 -10.42
N LEU A 16 12.31 8.75 -10.30
CA LEU A 16 12.61 7.77 -9.25
C LEU A 16 14.06 7.27 -9.33
N THR A 17 14.51 6.88 -10.51
CA THR A 17 15.88 6.40 -10.72
C THR A 17 16.91 7.50 -10.45
N THR A 18 16.57 8.75 -10.79
CA THR A 18 17.44 9.92 -10.50
C THR A 18 17.54 10.18 -9.00
N LEU A 19 16.45 10.03 -8.26
CA LEU A 19 16.42 10.17 -6.80
C LEU A 19 17.27 9.09 -6.11
N ASP A 20 17.17 7.84 -6.58
CA ASP A 20 17.90 6.72 -6.00
C ASP A 20 19.40 6.74 -6.37
N GLY A 21 19.78 7.44 -7.45
CA GLY A 21 21.17 7.60 -7.91
C GLY A 21 21.84 6.32 -8.43
N GLN A 22 21.19 5.18 -8.27
CA GLN A 22 21.63 3.87 -8.74
C GLN A 22 20.43 3.03 -9.15
N PHE A 23 20.60 2.21 -10.18
CA PHE A 23 19.59 1.26 -10.63
C PHE A 23 20.02 -0.16 -10.23
N THR A 24 19.62 -0.60 -9.04
CA THR A 24 19.91 -1.95 -8.54
C THR A 24 18.64 -2.80 -8.57
N PRO A 25 18.64 -3.98 -9.24
CA PRO A 25 17.45 -4.82 -9.32
C PRO A 25 16.91 -5.27 -7.95
N VAL A 26 17.79 -5.38 -6.96
CA VAL A 26 17.45 -5.80 -5.58
C VAL A 26 16.60 -4.75 -4.85
N GLY A 27 16.71 -3.46 -5.21
CA GLY A 27 15.94 -2.39 -4.59
C GLY A 27 14.43 -2.42 -4.93
N TYR A 28 14.06 -3.09 -6.01
CA TYR A 28 12.68 -3.12 -6.51
C TYR A 28 11.91 -4.31 -5.95
N ASN A 29 11.50 -4.21 -4.68
CA ASN A 29 10.67 -5.25 -4.06
C ASN A 29 9.27 -5.33 -4.74
N PRO A 30 8.89 -6.47 -5.34
CA PRO A 30 7.62 -6.63 -6.04
C PRO A 30 6.39 -6.31 -5.16
N LEU A 31 6.45 -6.58 -3.85
CA LEU A 31 5.35 -6.30 -2.93
C LEU A 31 4.99 -4.81 -2.90
N ARG A 32 6.00 -3.93 -3.00
CA ARG A 32 5.82 -2.47 -2.96
C ARG A 32 5.46 -1.90 -4.33
N PHE A 33 6.13 -2.37 -5.39
CA PHE A 33 6.07 -1.70 -6.70
C PHE A 33 5.05 -2.29 -7.67
N THR A 34 4.58 -3.53 -7.47
CA THR A 34 3.58 -4.15 -8.35
C THR A 34 2.36 -4.58 -7.58
N PHE A 35 2.52 -5.40 -6.54
CA PHE A 35 1.39 -5.97 -5.78
C PHE A 35 0.52 -4.88 -5.14
N LEU A 36 1.13 -3.89 -4.51
CA LEU A 36 0.42 -2.75 -3.92
C LEU A 36 -0.43 -1.98 -4.94
N ILE A 37 0.09 -1.78 -6.17
CA ILE A 37 -0.65 -1.11 -7.25
C ILE A 37 -1.81 -1.98 -7.72
N TRP A 38 -1.62 -3.30 -7.82
CA TRP A 38 -2.73 -4.22 -8.10
C TRP A 38 -3.83 -4.12 -7.04
N VAL A 39 -3.45 -4.08 -5.76
CA VAL A 39 -4.39 -3.92 -4.65
C VAL A 39 -5.16 -2.61 -4.75
N MET A 40 -4.50 -1.50 -5.11
CA MET A 40 -5.17 -0.21 -5.38
C MET A 40 -6.29 -0.34 -6.42
N VAL A 41 -6.01 -1.00 -7.54
CA VAL A 41 -6.98 -1.13 -8.65
C VAL A 41 -8.09 -2.12 -8.31
N ILE A 42 -7.77 -3.24 -7.65
CA ILE A 42 -8.75 -4.25 -7.22
C ILE A 42 -9.74 -3.64 -6.22
N ILE A 43 -9.24 -2.90 -5.22
CA ILE A 43 -10.09 -2.25 -4.22
C ILE A 43 -10.92 -1.14 -4.84
N GLY A 44 -10.33 -0.35 -5.74
CA GLY A 44 -11.06 0.71 -6.44
C GLY A 44 -12.17 0.19 -7.36
N GLY A 45 -11.94 -0.96 -8.00
CA GLY A 45 -12.76 -1.52 -9.05
C GLY A 45 -12.06 -1.39 -10.41
N SER A 46 -11.68 -2.52 -11.00
CA SER A 46 -10.98 -2.56 -12.29
C SER A 46 -11.85 -2.17 -13.49
N GLY A 47 -13.17 -2.16 -13.33
CA GLY A 47 -14.15 -1.82 -14.38
C GLY A 47 -14.41 -0.32 -14.56
N ASN A 48 -13.81 0.57 -13.76
CA ASN A 48 -14.02 2.02 -13.89
C ASN A 48 -12.79 2.84 -13.47
N ASN A 49 -12.40 3.82 -14.30
CA ASN A 49 -11.29 4.75 -14.01
C ASN A 49 -11.47 5.53 -12.70
N TRP A 50 -12.71 5.93 -12.37
CA TRP A 50 -13.01 6.61 -11.11
C TRP A 50 -12.78 5.71 -9.90
N GLY A 51 -13.13 4.43 -10.02
CA GLY A 51 -12.86 3.42 -9.02
C GLY A 51 -11.37 3.28 -8.77
N ALA A 52 -10.58 3.09 -9.84
CA ALA A 52 -9.12 2.96 -9.75
C ALA A 52 -8.43 4.18 -9.11
N ILE A 53 -8.87 5.41 -9.41
CA ILE A 53 -8.33 6.63 -8.79
C ILE A 53 -8.62 6.66 -7.28
N ILE A 54 -9.85 6.35 -6.88
CA ILE A 54 -10.27 6.34 -5.46
C ILE A 54 -9.57 5.21 -4.70
N GLY A 55 -9.47 4.01 -5.30
CA GLY A 55 -8.73 2.89 -4.72
C GLY A 55 -7.24 3.18 -4.55
N GLY A 56 -6.64 3.87 -5.53
CA GLY A 56 -5.28 4.41 -5.45
C GLY A 56 -5.09 5.34 -4.26
N PHE A 57 -5.95 6.35 -4.14
CA PHE A 57 -5.90 7.31 -3.04
C PHE A 57 -6.15 6.64 -1.67
N PHE A 58 -7.10 5.71 -1.60
CA PHE A 58 -7.45 4.98 -0.39
C PHE A 58 -6.28 4.15 0.14
N ILE A 59 -5.68 3.31 -0.70
CA ILE A 59 -4.53 2.50 -0.27
C ILE A 59 -3.30 3.35 -0.02
N TRP A 60 -3.06 4.40 -0.78
CA TRP A 60 -1.98 5.34 -0.51
C TRP A 60 -2.11 5.97 0.89
N PHE A 61 -3.32 6.40 1.26
CA PHE A 61 -3.61 6.95 2.58
C PHE A 61 -3.31 5.94 3.69
N PHE A 62 -3.87 4.72 3.60
CA PHE A 62 -3.61 3.67 4.58
C PHE A 62 -2.16 3.19 4.58
N TRP A 63 -1.44 3.25 3.46
CA TRP A 63 -0.02 2.90 3.40
C TRP A 63 0.84 3.86 4.22
N ILE A 64 0.51 5.16 4.20
CA ILE A 64 1.19 6.17 5.01
C ILE A 64 0.80 6.01 6.48
N GLU A 65 -0.49 5.82 6.79
CA GLU A 65 -1.00 5.70 8.16
C GLU A 65 -0.69 4.34 8.82
N ALA A 66 -0.40 3.29 8.04
CA ALA A 66 -0.10 1.98 8.60
C ALA A 66 1.16 1.96 9.47
N GLU A 67 2.14 2.82 9.15
CA GLU A 67 3.36 2.96 9.95
C GLU A 67 3.11 3.61 11.32
N PRO A 68 2.53 4.82 11.43
CA PRO A 68 2.22 5.42 12.73
C PRO A 68 1.20 4.62 13.53
N ILE A 69 0.18 4.04 12.89
CA ILE A 69 -0.79 3.16 13.59
C ILE A 69 -0.08 1.92 14.13
N GLY A 70 0.84 1.33 13.36
CA GLY A 70 1.62 0.18 13.78
C GLY A 70 2.52 0.49 14.98
N LEU A 71 3.23 1.62 14.92
CA LEU A 71 4.06 2.09 16.04
C LEU A 71 3.22 2.37 17.28
N TRP A 72 2.12 3.11 17.14
CA TRP A 72 1.21 3.41 18.24
C TRP A 72 0.63 2.14 18.88
N LEU A 73 0.27 1.14 18.08
CA LEU A 73 -0.23 -0.14 18.57
C LEU A 73 0.84 -0.90 19.36
N ILE A 74 2.06 -0.98 18.84
CA ILE A 74 3.19 -1.63 19.51
C ILE A 74 3.52 -0.92 20.82
N GLU A 75 3.56 0.42 20.82
CA GLU A 75 3.80 1.22 22.02
C GLU A 75 2.71 1.04 23.07
N THR A 76 1.44 1.02 22.64
CA THR A 76 0.30 0.81 23.54
C THR A 76 0.32 -0.59 24.15
N LEU A 77 0.58 -1.63 23.36
CA LEU A 77 0.67 -3.02 23.84
C LEU A 77 1.89 -3.24 24.73
N THR A 78 3.01 -2.57 24.43
CA THR A 78 4.25 -2.69 25.18
C THR A 78 4.34 -1.70 26.36
N SER A 79 3.32 -0.85 26.55
CA SER A 79 3.26 0.16 27.64
C SER A 79 3.36 -0.44 29.05
N ARG A 80 3.03 -1.72 29.21
CA ARG A 80 3.12 -2.47 30.48
C ARG A 80 4.38 -3.34 30.61
N MET A 81 5.26 -3.35 29.61
CA MET A 81 6.48 -4.15 29.62
C MET A 81 7.70 -3.31 30.01
N ALA A 82 8.68 -3.93 30.66
CA ALA A 82 9.92 -3.28 31.07
C ALA A 82 10.70 -2.73 29.86
N GLN A 83 11.26 -1.54 30.02
CA GLN A 83 11.88 -0.72 28.96
C GLN A 83 13.07 -1.41 28.26
N GLU A 84 13.71 -2.37 28.93
CA GLU A 84 14.89 -3.13 28.47
C GLU A 84 14.57 -4.55 27.96
N SER A 85 13.28 -4.90 27.81
CA SER A 85 12.89 -6.21 27.31
C SER A 85 13.32 -6.40 25.84
N ALA A 86 14.12 -7.44 25.56
CA ALA A 86 14.48 -7.85 24.20
C ALA A 86 13.25 -8.09 23.29
N VAL A 87 12.10 -8.40 23.89
CA VAL A 87 10.83 -8.60 23.18
C VAL A 87 10.30 -7.27 22.62
N ARG A 88 10.45 -6.15 23.35
CA ARG A 88 10.04 -4.82 22.88
C ARG A 88 10.86 -4.37 21.67
N ALA A 89 12.17 -4.56 21.72
CA ALA A 89 13.07 -4.22 20.63
C ALA A 89 12.71 -5.01 19.35
N HIS A 90 12.44 -6.32 19.50
CA HIS A 90 12.00 -7.17 18.40
C HIS A 90 10.64 -6.76 17.82
N LEU A 91 9.68 -6.36 18.67
CA LEU A 91 8.38 -5.87 18.22
C LEU A 91 8.48 -4.52 17.49
N LEU A 92 9.33 -3.61 17.95
CA LEU A 92 9.59 -2.33 17.28
C LEU A 92 10.29 -2.52 15.94
N GLU A 93 11.20 -3.49 15.83
CA GLU A 93 11.84 -3.85 14.55
C GLU A 93 10.83 -4.46 13.56
N GLY A 94 9.83 -5.19 14.08
CA GLY A 94 8.68 -5.68 13.33
C GLY A 94 7.75 -4.59 12.77
N ALA A 95 7.82 -3.36 13.28
CA ALA A 95 6.95 -2.25 12.85
C ALA A 95 7.03 -1.97 11.35
N ALA A 96 8.19 -2.19 10.71
CA ALA A 96 8.35 -2.03 9.27
C ALA A 96 7.40 -2.93 8.44
N HIS A 97 7.04 -4.10 8.99
CA HIS A 97 6.15 -5.06 8.33
C HIS A 97 4.65 -4.73 8.52
N MET A 98 4.32 -3.77 9.39
CA MET A 98 2.94 -3.32 9.64
C MET A 98 2.25 -2.78 8.40
N ARG A 99 3.02 -2.17 7.48
CA ARG A 99 2.50 -1.66 6.19
C ARG A 99 1.88 -2.78 5.36
N LEU A 100 2.62 -3.87 5.18
CA LEU A 100 2.18 -5.02 4.38
C LEU A 100 1.01 -5.75 5.06
N MET A 101 1.06 -5.89 6.38
CA MET A 101 -0.05 -6.49 7.13
C MET A 101 -1.33 -5.68 6.99
N THR A 102 -1.25 -4.35 7.11
CA THR A 102 -2.40 -3.45 6.96
C THR A 102 -3.01 -3.55 5.56
N VAL A 103 -2.19 -3.50 4.51
CA VAL A 103 -2.65 -3.70 3.13
C VAL A 103 -3.30 -5.06 2.94
N GLY A 104 -2.72 -6.13 3.50
CA GLY A 104 -3.28 -7.48 3.43
C GLY A 104 -4.65 -7.58 4.12
N ILE A 105 -4.80 -6.99 5.30
CA ILE A 105 -6.09 -6.93 6.03
C ILE A 105 -7.12 -6.16 5.22
N ILE A 106 -6.77 -4.98 4.70
CA ILE A 106 -7.67 -4.17 3.88
C ILE A 106 -8.11 -4.93 2.64
N LEU A 107 -7.19 -5.63 1.97
CA LEU A 107 -7.50 -6.46 0.82
C LEU A 107 -8.49 -7.57 1.19
N LEU A 108 -8.24 -8.32 2.27
CA LEU A 108 -9.13 -9.39 2.72
C LEU A 108 -10.53 -8.87 3.09
N VAL A 109 -10.60 -7.75 3.79
CA VAL A 109 -11.87 -7.10 4.14
C VAL A 109 -12.62 -6.63 2.89
N THR A 110 -11.90 -6.02 1.95
CA THR A 110 -12.52 -5.54 0.70
C THR A 110 -13.04 -6.70 -0.12
N LEU A 111 -12.25 -7.77 -0.31
CA LEU A 111 -12.71 -8.97 -1.01
C LEU A 111 -13.88 -9.65 -0.30
N ARG A 112 -13.96 -9.54 1.03
CA ARG A 112 -15.06 -10.11 1.81
C ARG A 112 -16.37 -9.36 1.65
N TYR A 113 -16.34 -8.02 1.65
CA TYR A 113 -17.56 -7.19 1.68
C TYR A 113 -17.89 -6.51 0.35
N ALA A 114 -16.91 -6.25 -0.51
CA ALA A 114 -17.04 -5.55 -1.78
C ALA A 114 -16.22 -6.26 -2.87
N PRO A 115 -16.60 -7.48 -3.29
CA PRO A 115 -15.83 -8.28 -4.26
C PRO A 115 -15.73 -7.65 -5.66
N GLU A 116 -16.64 -6.74 -6.01
CA GLU A 116 -16.63 -5.98 -7.27
C GLU A 116 -15.81 -4.66 -7.18
N GLY A 117 -15.20 -4.39 -6.02
CA GLY A 117 -14.54 -3.12 -5.70
C GLY A 117 -15.48 -2.13 -5.01
N LEU A 118 -14.92 -1.03 -4.50
CA LEU A 118 -15.65 0.03 -3.79
C LEU A 118 -16.66 0.75 -4.70
N ILE A 119 -16.35 0.86 -5.99
CA ILE A 119 -17.23 1.48 -7.00
C ILE A 119 -17.44 0.45 -8.12
N PRO A 120 -18.48 -0.40 -8.02
CA PRO A 120 -18.78 -1.39 -9.03
C PRO A 120 -19.20 -0.71 -10.34
N GLU A 121 -18.82 -1.32 -11.46
CA GLU A 121 -19.14 -0.84 -12.80
C GLU A 121 -20.64 -0.94 -13.06
N LYS A 122 -21.26 0.12 -13.60
CA LYS A 122 -22.65 0.04 -14.07
C LYS A 122 -22.67 -0.86 -15.30
N LYS A 123 -23.19 -2.09 -15.17
CA LYS A 123 -23.49 -2.95 -16.33
C LYS A 123 -24.39 -2.17 -17.27
N ARG A 124 -23.85 -1.77 -18.42
CA ARG A 124 -24.62 -1.17 -19.52
C ARG A 124 -25.53 -2.28 -20.04
N GLN A 125 -26.82 -2.22 -19.69
CA GLN A 125 -27.87 -3.02 -20.33
C GLN A 125 -28.03 -2.58 -21.78
#